data_AF-A0A3C0IN66-F1
#
_entry.id   AF-A0A3C0IN66-F1
#
_cell.length_a   1.000
_cell.length_b   1.000
_cell.length_c   1.000
_cell.angle_alpha   90.00
_cell.angle_beta   90.00
_cell.angle_gamma   90.00
#
_symmetry.space_group_name_H-M   'P 1'
#
loop_
_entity.id
_entity.type
_entity.pdbx_description
1 polymer ?
#
loop_
_entity_poly.entity_id
_entity_poly.type
_entity_poly.pdbx_seq_one_letter_code
_entity_poly.pdbx_strand_id
1 'polypeptide(L)'
;VHPYISEGFGEDFVPENYDMSVIDHFEQVTDKDGAVMARRLAKEEGLFCGYSAGSCFQGLLQLKDKLDENSVVVCVFHDHGSRYVGKVYNDQWMMERGFLEVKTFRDIVSGRAHNKLINVNPSHTVAEAVALMKKYDIEHIPVMNGSGPAGAISEGG
;
A
#
# COMPACT_ATOMS: atom_id res chain seq x y z
N VAL A 1 -28.69 -3.40 -4.85
CA VAL A 1 -27.50 -4.27 -4.71
C VAL A 1 -26.30 -3.46 -5.21
N HIS A 2 -25.31 -3.20 -4.35
CA HIS A 2 -24.06 -2.61 -4.77
C HIS A 2 -23.13 -3.72 -5.26
N PRO A 3 -22.48 -3.60 -6.42
CA PRO A 3 -21.50 -4.58 -6.85
C PRO A 3 -20.31 -4.57 -5.88
N TYR A 4 -19.88 -5.75 -5.43
CA TYR A 4 -18.71 -5.96 -4.60
C TYR A 4 -17.70 -6.84 -5.34
N ILE A 5 -16.43 -6.71 -4.98
CA ILE A 5 -15.31 -7.40 -5.65
C ILE A 5 -14.97 -8.70 -4.92
N SER A 6 -15.29 -8.80 -3.63
CA SER A 6 -15.12 -10.02 -2.86
C SER A 6 -15.90 -11.20 -3.44
N GLU A 7 -15.29 -12.37 -3.51
CA GLU A 7 -15.89 -13.57 -4.07
C GLU A 7 -16.26 -14.58 -2.97
N GLY A 8 -17.39 -15.25 -3.15
CA GLY A 8 -17.78 -16.41 -2.35
C GLY A 8 -18.65 -16.13 -1.12
N PHE A 9 -19.08 -14.89 -0.88
CA PHE A 9 -20.04 -14.54 0.18
C PHE A 9 -20.85 -13.29 -0.18
N GLY A 10 -22.04 -13.18 0.43
CA GLY A 10 -23.05 -12.17 0.07
C GLY A 10 -23.95 -12.65 -1.07
N GLU A 11 -25.24 -12.37 -0.97
CA GLU A 11 -26.25 -12.66 -1.99
C GLU A 11 -27.31 -11.55 -1.96
N ASP A 12 -28.05 -11.38 -3.06
CA ASP A 12 -29.15 -10.42 -3.16
C ASP A 12 -30.51 -10.99 -2.67
N PHE A 13 -30.52 -12.24 -2.21
CA PHE A 13 -31.65 -12.92 -1.61
C PHE A 13 -31.23 -13.68 -0.34
N VAL A 14 -32.21 -14.15 0.43
CA VAL A 14 -31.98 -14.99 1.62
C VAL A 14 -32.15 -16.46 1.22
N PRO A 15 -31.10 -17.30 1.29
CA PRO A 15 -31.21 -18.72 0.97
C PRO A 15 -32.13 -19.48 1.93
N GLU A 16 -32.82 -20.53 1.46
CA GLU A 16 -33.72 -21.34 2.31
C GLU A 16 -32.99 -22.07 3.44
N ASN A 17 -31.71 -22.39 3.25
CA ASN A 17 -30.85 -23.02 4.24
C ASN A 17 -30.18 -22.01 5.21
N TYR A 18 -30.59 -20.75 5.17
CA TYR A 18 -30.06 -19.69 6.03
C TYR A 18 -30.97 -19.43 7.22
N ASP A 19 -30.54 -19.88 8.40
CA ASP A 19 -31.25 -19.62 9.66
C ASP A 19 -30.70 -18.35 10.33
N MET A 20 -31.45 -17.25 10.24
CA MET A 20 -31.08 -15.98 10.90
C MET A 20 -31.19 -16.04 12.43
N SER A 21 -31.94 -17.00 12.99
CA SER A 21 -32.20 -17.03 14.44
C SER A 21 -30.97 -17.41 15.27
N VAL A 22 -29.95 -17.98 14.63
CA VAL A 22 -28.69 -18.38 15.27
C VAL A 22 -27.57 -17.35 15.09
N ILE A 23 -27.87 -16.16 14.54
CA ILE A 23 -26.89 -15.11 14.27
C ILE A 23 -27.17 -13.90 15.17
N ASP A 24 -26.24 -13.60 16.06
CA ASP A 24 -26.37 -12.49 17.01
C ASP A 24 -25.97 -11.13 16.42
N HIS A 25 -25.04 -11.09 15.47
CA HIS A 25 -24.45 -9.85 14.96
C HIS A 25 -23.95 -9.98 13.52
N PHE A 26 -24.07 -8.88 12.77
CA PHE A 26 -23.51 -8.74 11.43
C PHE A 26 -22.45 -7.64 11.42
N GLU A 27 -21.24 -8.00 11.00
CA GLU A 27 -20.14 -7.04 10.82
C GLU A 27 -19.87 -6.83 9.34
N GLN A 28 -19.95 -5.59 8.88
CA GLN A 28 -19.67 -5.24 7.49
C GLN A 28 -18.20 -4.88 7.32
N VAL A 29 -17.56 -5.46 6.32
CA VAL A 29 -16.16 -5.23 6.00
C VAL A 29 -16.08 -4.73 4.57
N THR A 30 -15.28 -3.68 4.33
CA THR A 30 -15.10 -3.16 2.98
C THR A 30 -14.26 -4.11 2.14
N ASP A 31 -14.45 -4.09 0.82
CA ASP A 31 -13.60 -4.84 -0.10
C ASP A 31 -12.11 -4.55 0.14
N LYS A 32 -11.75 -3.27 0.27
CA LYS A 32 -10.36 -2.86 0.50
C LYS A 32 -9.79 -3.50 1.77
N ASP A 33 -10.50 -3.41 2.88
CA ASP A 33 -9.99 -3.89 4.18
C ASP A 33 -9.85 -5.41 4.19
N GLY A 34 -10.81 -6.14 3.61
CA GLY A 34 -10.72 -7.59 3.46
C GLY A 34 -9.53 -8.01 2.59
N ALA A 35 -9.27 -7.31 1.48
CA ALA A 35 -8.18 -7.64 0.56
C ALA A 35 -6.81 -7.36 1.20
N VAL A 36 -6.68 -6.22 1.89
CA VAL A 36 -5.47 -5.87 2.64
C VAL A 36 -5.24 -6.89 3.75
N MET A 37 -6.29 -7.28 4.49
CA MET A 37 -6.16 -8.25 5.57
C MET A 37 -5.76 -9.65 5.07
N ALA A 38 -6.31 -10.12 3.95
CA ALA A 38 -5.91 -11.40 3.36
C ALA A 38 -4.39 -11.44 3.09
N ARG A 39 -3.82 -10.34 2.57
CA ARG A 39 -2.37 -10.22 2.36
C ARG A 39 -1.59 -10.15 3.67
N ARG A 40 -2.11 -9.48 4.69
CA ARG A 40 -1.49 -9.41 6.02
C ARG A 40 -1.45 -10.79 6.66
N LEU A 41 -2.53 -11.57 6.64
CA LEU A 41 -2.56 -12.95 7.11
C LEU A 41 -1.47 -13.81 6.45
N ALA A 42 -1.30 -13.70 5.13
CA ALA A 42 -0.25 -14.44 4.42
C ALA A 42 1.17 -14.00 4.81
N LYS A 43 1.38 -12.70 5.06
CA LYS A 43 2.69 -12.11 5.34
C LYS A 43 3.11 -12.19 6.81
N GLU A 44 2.17 -11.96 7.71
CA GLU A 44 2.38 -11.83 9.17
C GLU A 44 2.22 -13.20 9.85
N GLU A 45 1.22 -14.00 9.42
CA GLU A 45 0.87 -15.27 10.07
C GLU A 45 1.22 -16.51 9.22
N GLY A 46 1.67 -16.33 7.98
CA GLY A 46 1.97 -17.43 7.05
C GLY A 46 0.71 -18.15 6.53
N LEU A 47 -0.47 -17.57 6.72
CA LEU A 47 -1.75 -18.15 6.33
C LEU A 47 -2.14 -17.68 4.92
N PHE A 48 -1.79 -18.48 3.91
CA PHE A 48 -2.10 -18.18 2.51
C PHE A 48 -3.55 -18.54 2.15
N CYS A 49 -4.50 -17.72 2.58
CA CYS A 49 -5.94 -17.94 2.46
C CYS A 49 -6.61 -17.04 1.40
N GLY A 50 -7.88 -17.28 1.10
CA GLY A 50 -8.65 -16.47 0.17
C GLY A 50 -9.06 -15.09 0.71
N TYR A 51 -9.72 -14.32 -0.16
CA TYR A 51 -10.23 -12.98 0.14
C TYR A 51 -11.23 -13.01 1.32
N SER A 52 -12.17 -13.94 1.31
CA SER A 52 -13.19 -14.07 2.36
C SER A 52 -12.61 -14.31 3.75
N ALA A 53 -11.47 -15.00 3.85
CA ALA A 53 -10.74 -15.19 5.10
C ALA A 53 -10.17 -13.86 5.63
N GLY A 54 -9.62 -13.03 4.74
CA GLY A 54 -9.22 -11.66 5.08
C GLY A 54 -10.38 -10.84 5.60
N SER A 55 -11.55 -10.89 4.95
CA SER A 55 -12.76 -10.20 5.44
C SER A 55 -13.24 -10.72 6.79
N CYS A 56 -13.24 -12.04 7.01
CA CYS A 56 -13.61 -12.65 8.28
C CYS A 56 -12.71 -12.15 9.43
N PHE A 57 -11.39 -12.17 9.22
CA PHE A 57 -10.44 -11.73 10.24
C PHE A 57 -10.47 -10.22 10.47
N GLN A 58 -10.68 -9.44 9.40
CA GLN A 58 -10.85 -7.99 9.52
C GLN A 58 -12.13 -7.63 10.31
N GLY A 59 -13.23 -8.37 10.11
CA GLY A 59 -14.44 -8.22 10.89
C GLY A 59 -14.20 -8.51 12.38
N LEU A 60 -13.40 -9.55 12.69
CA LEU A 60 -12.95 -9.79 14.07
C LEU A 60 -12.19 -8.58 14.64
N LEU A 61 -11.24 -8.01 13.90
CA LEU A 61 -10.48 -6.84 14.38
C LEU A 61 -11.37 -5.60 14.61
N GLN A 62 -12.44 -5.43 13.83
CA GLN A 62 -13.44 -4.36 14.04
C GLN A 62 -14.24 -4.58 15.34
N LEU A 63 -14.42 -5.84 15.74
CA LEU A 63 -15.14 -6.23 16.96
C LEU A 63 -14.26 -6.37 18.19
N LYS A 64 -12.96 -6.02 18.13
CA LYS A 64 -12.00 -6.20 19.22
C LYS A 64 -12.47 -5.62 20.56
N ASP A 65 -13.23 -4.52 20.54
CA ASP A 65 -13.69 -3.82 21.74
C ASP A 65 -14.84 -4.57 22.46
N LYS A 66 -15.39 -5.62 21.81
CA LYS A 66 -16.39 -6.54 22.40
C LYS A 66 -15.75 -7.79 23.03
N LEU A 67 -14.43 -7.92 22.96
CA LEU A 67 -13.69 -9.10 23.40
C LEU A 67 -12.77 -8.72 24.57
N ASP A 68 -12.57 -9.68 25.47
CA ASP A 68 -11.65 -9.57 26.59
C ASP A 68 -10.53 -10.62 26.51
N GLU A 69 -9.61 -10.60 27.48
CA GLU A 69 -8.48 -11.52 27.55
C GLU A 69 -8.86 -13.00 27.74
N ASN A 70 -10.09 -13.28 28.18
CA ASN A 70 -10.60 -14.63 28.39
C ASN A 70 -11.42 -15.14 27.20
N SER A 71 -11.66 -14.29 26.21
CA SER A 71 -12.46 -14.62 25.04
C SER A 71 -11.71 -15.56 24.11
N VAL A 72 -12.35 -16.65 23.70
CA VAL A 72 -11.85 -17.56 22.66
C VAL A 72 -12.65 -17.33 21.40
N VAL A 73 -11.98 -16.90 20.34
CA VAL A 73 -12.61 -16.62 19.05
C VAL A 73 -12.17 -17.65 18.02
N VAL A 74 -13.14 -18.13 17.25
CA VAL A 74 -12.89 -19.05 16.13
C VAL A 74 -13.28 -18.36 14.83
N CYS A 75 -12.32 -18.23 13.91
CA CYS A 75 -12.54 -17.75 12.55
C CYS A 75 -12.49 -18.91 11.57
N VAL A 76 -13.41 -18.95 10.60
CA VAL A 76 -13.45 -19.97 9.56
C VAL A 76 -12.89 -19.39 8.27
N PHE A 77 -11.82 -20.00 7.75
CA PHE A 77 -11.19 -19.61 6.49
C PHE A 77 -11.61 -20.58 5.38
N HIS A 78 -12.38 -20.06 4.43
CA HIS A 78 -13.18 -20.85 3.50
C HIS A 78 -12.35 -21.56 2.42
N ASP A 79 -11.27 -20.93 1.96
CA ASP A 79 -10.41 -21.47 0.90
C ASP A 79 -8.99 -20.90 0.90
N HIS A 80 -8.18 -21.41 -0.03
CA HIS A 80 -6.75 -21.13 -0.15
C HIS A 80 -6.44 -20.00 -1.14
N GLY A 81 -5.38 -19.25 -0.86
CA GLY A 81 -4.99 -18.05 -1.61
C GLY A 81 -4.59 -18.28 -3.08
N SER A 82 -4.30 -19.53 -3.47
CA SER A 82 -3.89 -19.90 -4.83
C SER A 82 -4.90 -19.50 -5.90
N ARG A 83 -6.20 -19.47 -5.58
CA ARG A 83 -7.28 -19.04 -6.48
C ARG A 83 -7.24 -17.54 -6.80
N TYR A 84 -6.52 -16.75 -5.98
CA TYR A 84 -6.52 -15.29 -6.01
C TYR A 84 -5.14 -14.70 -6.32
N VAL A 85 -4.19 -15.51 -6.81
CA VAL A 85 -2.83 -15.06 -7.17
C VAL A 85 -2.85 -13.91 -8.17
N GLY A 86 -3.73 -13.97 -9.17
CA GLY A 86 -3.93 -12.90 -10.15
C GLY A 86 -4.83 -11.75 -9.67
N LYS A 87 -5.29 -11.77 -8.42
CA LYS A 87 -6.25 -10.81 -7.84
C LYS A 87 -5.65 -10.15 -6.59
N VAL A 88 -6.13 -10.48 -5.39
CA VAL A 88 -5.73 -9.81 -4.13
C VAL A 88 -4.23 -9.90 -3.86
N TYR A 89 -3.57 -10.96 -4.35
CA TYR A 89 -2.13 -11.18 -4.22
C TYR A 89 -1.31 -10.55 -5.36
N ASN A 90 -1.97 -9.89 -6.32
CA ASN A 90 -1.32 -9.15 -7.38
C ASN A 90 -1.36 -7.63 -7.07
N ASP A 91 -0.18 -7.02 -6.97
CA ASP A 91 -0.06 -5.60 -6.64
C ASP A 91 -0.73 -4.68 -7.67
N GLN A 92 -0.57 -5.00 -8.96
CA GLN A 92 -1.18 -4.23 -10.04
C GLN A 92 -2.72 -4.25 -9.93
N TRP A 93 -3.29 -5.43 -9.72
CA TRP A 93 -4.74 -5.59 -9.53
C TRP A 93 -5.27 -4.79 -8.33
N MET A 94 -4.51 -4.77 -7.22
CA MET A 94 -4.84 -4.02 -6.01
C MET A 94 -4.74 -2.50 -6.22
N MET A 95 -3.71 -2.03 -6.95
CA MET A 95 -3.53 -0.61 -7.28
C MET A 95 -4.65 -0.10 -8.20
N GLU A 96 -5.02 -0.87 -9.23
CA GLU A 96 -6.11 -0.52 -10.16
C GLU A 96 -7.47 -0.35 -9.46
N ARG A 97 -7.64 -0.99 -8.31
CA ARG A 97 -8.85 -0.89 -7.46
C ARG A 97 -8.72 0.14 -6.34
N GLY A 98 -7.59 0.81 -6.23
CA GLY A 98 -7.32 1.77 -5.14
C GLY A 98 -7.16 1.12 -3.76
N PHE A 99 -6.89 -0.19 -3.72
CA PHE A 99 -6.72 -0.92 -2.46
C PHE A 99 -5.31 -0.81 -1.90
N LEU A 100 -4.33 -0.55 -2.76
CA LEU A 100 -2.97 -0.19 -2.36
C LEU A 100 -2.69 1.27 -2.68
N GLU A 101 -2.30 2.03 -1.67
CA GLU A 101 -1.66 3.31 -1.86
C GLU A 101 -0.16 3.12 -1.99
N VAL A 102 0.37 3.43 -3.16
CA VAL A 102 1.80 3.52 -3.41
C VAL A 102 2.16 4.94 -3.78
N LYS A 103 3.18 5.47 -3.11
CA LYS A 103 3.80 6.73 -3.54
C LYS A 103 4.55 6.46 -4.83
N THR A 104 4.15 7.14 -5.90
CA THR A 104 4.88 7.05 -7.17
C THR A 104 6.17 7.86 -7.07
N PHE A 105 7.14 7.56 -7.94
CA PHE A 105 8.33 8.42 -8.10
C PHE A 105 7.94 9.87 -8.37
N ARG A 106 6.85 10.10 -9.11
CA ARG A 106 6.32 11.44 -9.37
C ARG A 106 5.90 12.14 -8.07
N ASP A 107 5.24 11.44 -7.14
CA ASP A 107 4.81 12.02 -5.86
C ASP A 107 6.01 12.41 -4.99
N ILE A 108 7.09 11.63 -5.07
CA ILE A 108 8.35 11.95 -4.37
C ILE A 108 9.03 13.18 -5.01
N VAL A 109 9.06 13.26 -6.33
CA VAL A 109 9.70 14.37 -7.06
C VAL A 109 8.88 15.66 -6.92
N SER A 110 7.55 15.58 -7.02
CA SER A 110 6.65 16.74 -6.85
C SER A 110 6.71 17.28 -5.43
N GLY A 111 6.84 16.41 -4.42
CA GLY A 111 7.09 16.81 -3.03
C GLY A 111 8.43 17.57 -2.84
N ARG A 112 9.36 17.49 -3.80
CA ARG A 112 10.64 18.21 -3.80
C ARG A 112 10.64 19.44 -4.70
N ALA A 113 9.55 19.77 -5.40
CA ALA A 113 9.50 20.84 -6.40
C ALA A 113 9.83 22.25 -5.85
N HIS A 114 9.71 22.45 -4.54
CA HIS A 114 10.04 23.72 -3.88
C HIS A 114 11.50 23.85 -3.47
N ASN A 115 12.31 22.78 -3.57
CA ASN A 115 13.73 22.86 -3.26
C ASN A 115 14.48 23.49 -4.44
N LYS A 116 15.15 24.62 -4.18
CA LYS A 116 16.00 25.27 -5.18
C LYS A 116 17.12 24.31 -5.58
N LEU A 117 17.14 23.92 -6.86
CA LEU A 117 18.23 23.13 -7.41
C LEU A 117 19.51 23.98 -7.46
N ILE A 118 20.49 23.63 -6.63
CA ILE A 118 21.83 24.22 -6.68
C ILE A 118 22.56 23.62 -7.88
N ASN A 119 23.02 24.46 -8.80
CA ASN A 119 23.73 24.06 -10.01
C ASN A 119 24.86 25.05 -10.32
N VAL A 120 25.81 24.63 -11.16
CA VAL A 120 26.89 25.47 -11.69
C VAL A 120 26.92 25.44 -13.22
N ASN A 121 27.49 26.47 -13.83
CA ASN A 121 27.79 26.52 -15.27
C ASN A 121 29.22 25.98 -15.54
N PRO A 122 29.49 25.33 -16.70
CA PRO A 122 30.85 24.99 -17.14
C PRO A 122 31.93 26.08 -17.01
N SER A 123 31.56 27.37 -16.97
CA SER A 123 32.49 28.48 -16.77
C SER A 123 32.86 28.77 -15.31
N HIS A 124 32.14 28.18 -14.34
CA HIS A 124 32.49 28.33 -12.92
C HIS A 124 33.74 27.54 -12.58
N THR A 125 34.51 28.08 -11.64
CA THR A 125 35.72 27.45 -11.11
C THR A 125 35.37 26.34 -10.12
N VAL A 126 36.31 25.40 -9.95
CA VAL A 126 36.20 24.34 -8.93
C VAL A 126 36.02 24.93 -7.52
N ALA A 127 36.70 26.04 -7.22
CA ALA A 127 36.58 26.71 -5.93
C ALA A 127 35.15 27.21 -5.64
N GLU A 128 34.47 27.76 -6.64
CA GLU A 128 33.07 28.21 -6.51
C GLU A 128 32.12 27.03 -6.28
N ALA A 129 32.34 25.91 -6.96
CA ALA A 129 31.59 24.68 -6.74
C ALA A 129 31.77 24.14 -5.31
N VAL A 130 33.01 24.06 -4.82
CA VAL A 130 33.31 23.60 -3.45
C VAL A 130 32.70 24.54 -2.40
N ALA A 131 32.70 25.85 -2.66
CA ALA A 131 32.05 26.82 -1.78
C ALA A 131 30.53 26.61 -1.72
N LEU A 132 29.89 26.29 -2.85
CA LEU A 132 28.47 25.94 -2.88
C LEU A 132 28.18 24.61 -2.17
N MET A 133 29.02 23.59 -2.36
CA MET A 133 28.93 22.30 -1.65
C MET A 133 28.91 22.50 -0.14
N LYS A 134 29.89 23.23 0.40
CA LYS A 134 29.96 23.56 1.84
C LYS A 134 28.80 24.42 2.32
N LYS A 135 28.37 25.40 1.51
CA LYS A 135 27.30 26.33 1.89
C LYS A 135 25.95 25.63 2.02
N TYR A 136 25.67 24.69 1.13
CA TYR A 136 24.39 23.99 1.06
C TYR A 136 24.42 22.59 1.67
N ASP A 137 25.57 22.17 2.21
CA ASP A 137 25.80 20.84 2.77
C ASP A 137 25.44 19.72 1.77
N ILE A 138 26.00 19.83 0.57
CA ILE A 138 25.76 18.91 -0.55
C ILE A 138 27.08 18.43 -1.15
N GLU A 139 27.12 17.16 -1.53
CA GLU A 139 28.33 16.52 -2.09
C GLU A 139 28.32 16.47 -3.62
N HIS A 140 27.17 16.73 -4.25
CA HIS A 140 26.97 16.62 -5.69
C HIS A 140 26.31 17.88 -6.23
N ILE A 141 26.87 18.43 -7.30
CA ILE A 141 26.30 19.59 -8.00
C ILE A 141 26.17 19.28 -9.49
N PRO A 142 24.97 19.33 -10.07
CA PRO A 142 24.79 19.25 -11.52
C PRO A 142 25.40 20.47 -12.22
N VAL A 143 26.11 20.21 -13.32
CA VAL A 143 26.65 21.23 -14.21
C VAL A 143 25.65 21.45 -15.33
N MET A 144 25.12 22.66 -15.43
CA MET A 144 24.09 23.05 -16.40
C MET A 144 24.71 24.02 -17.42
N ASN A 145 24.61 23.70 -18.71
CA ASN A 145 24.79 24.67 -19.78
C ASN A 145 23.40 25.24 -20.15
N GLY A 146 23.32 26.42 -20.76
CA GLY A 146 22.03 27.05 -21.09
C GLY A 146 21.08 26.22 -21.95
N SER A 147 21.55 25.12 -22.55
CA SER A 147 20.79 24.14 -23.32
C SER A 147 20.39 22.87 -22.55
N GLY A 148 20.86 22.68 -21.31
CA GLY A 148 20.58 21.48 -20.53
C GLY A 148 21.74 21.02 -19.61
N PRO A 149 21.63 19.81 -19.02
CA PRO A 149 22.68 19.26 -18.19
C PRO A 149 23.92 18.90 -19.02
N ALA A 150 25.07 19.46 -18.64
CA ALA A 150 26.37 19.15 -19.21
C ALA A 150 27.08 17.99 -18.48
N GLY A 151 26.72 17.76 -17.21
CA GLY A 151 27.29 16.71 -16.36
C GLY A 151 26.99 16.95 -14.89
N ALA A 152 27.80 16.37 -14.01
CA ALA A 152 27.77 16.64 -12.58
C ALA A 152 29.21 16.59 -12.04
N ILE A 153 29.44 17.31 -10.95
CA ILE A 153 30.68 17.27 -10.19
C ILE A 153 30.36 16.76 -8.78
N SER A 154 31.25 15.93 -8.26
CA SER A 154 31.19 15.42 -6.90
C SER A 154 32.35 15.96 -6.08
N GLU A 155 32.20 16.01 -4.75
CA GLU A 155 33.30 16.38 -3.86
C GLU A 155 34.52 15.44 -4.00
N GLY A 156 34.28 14.18 -4.42
CA GLY A 156 35.31 13.16 -4.62
C GLY A 156 36.07 13.22 -5.95
N GLY A 157 35.64 14.08 -6.90
CA GLY A 157 36.14 14.09 -8.28
C GLY A 157 35.18 13.44 -9.26
#